data_AF-A0AAW7QQB0-F1
#
_entry.id   AF-A0AAW7QQB0-F1
#
_cell.length_a   1.000
_cell.length_b   1.000
_cell.length_c   1.000
_cell.angle_alpha   90.00
_cell.angle_beta   90.00
_cell.angle_gamma   90.00
#
_symmetry.space_group_name_H-M   'P 1'
#
loop_
_entity.id
_entity.type
_entity.pdbx_description
1 polymer ?
#
loop_
_entity_poly.entity_id
_entity_poly.type
_entity_poly.pdbx_seq_one_letter_code
_entity_poly.pdbx_strand_id
1 'polypeptide(L)'
;MAWSWIGYTCLMVMLIHVEPRYLLPVWLWMALYGAAALAQIGRQRWRFDWVAVGALTISVGLGYLILSYRDYPAILRAGIAREQAWSAAVTALERNDVQAAEQAYRQMLAADPDFADGQAEFARWLLARQRYDEAWQVIGNYPTHRGNLVRGALARAQGDTATAIAYLRDTEERAGEDVQRLAFYWLSPAPTKTLTVGTDLDLGYLYGFSFGERAGGEPFRWLQGNGEISIAATDTFT
;
A
#
# COMPACT_ATOMS: atom_id res chain seq x y z
N MET A 1 -15.79 10.91 38.36
CA MET A 1 -16.09 9.77 37.46
C MET A 1 -15.56 10.00 36.05
N ALA A 2 -15.89 11.07 35.32
CA ALA A 2 -15.39 11.29 33.94
C ALA A 2 -13.88 11.59 33.84
N TRP A 3 -13.30 12.34 34.78
CA TRP A 3 -11.87 12.69 34.78
C TRP A 3 -10.94 11.47 34.90
N SER A 4 -11.34 10.46 35.66
CA SER A 4 -10.60 9.20 35.82
C SER A 4 -10.60 8.37 34.54
N TRP A 5 -11.69 8.44 33.75
CA TRP A 5 -11.78 7.78 32.46
C TRP A 5 -10.93 8.54 31.42
N ILE A 6 -11.07 9.86 31.29
CA ILE A 6 -10.24 10.64 30.37
C ILE A 6 -8.73 10.41 30.63
N GLY A 7 -8.32 10.40 31.90
CA GLY A 7 -6.93 10.07 32.29
C GLY A 7 -6.51 8.65 31.91
N TYR A 8 -7.38 7.66 32.11
CA TYR A 8 -7.11 6.27 31.73
C TYR A 8 -7.01 6.07 30.21
N THR A 9 -7.85 6.72 29.40
CA THR A 9 -7.74 6.66 27.92
C THR A 9 -6.50 7.39 27.41
N CYS A 10 -6.16 8.56 27.93
CA CYS A 10 -4.91 9.24 27.54
C CYS A 10 -3.69 8.39 27.91
N LEU A 11 -3.68 7.79 29.11
CA LEU A 11 -2.62 6.88 29.54
C LEU A 11 -2.52 5.69 28.59
N MET A 12 -3.63 5.04 28.24
CA MET A 12 -3.63 3.87 27.35
C MET A 12 -3.21 4.20 25.91
N VAL A 13 -3.59 5.37 25.38
CA VAL A 13 -3.13 5.83 24.06
C VAL A 13 -1.64 6.13 24.04
N MET A 14 -1.07 6.65 25.14
CA MET A 14 0.38 6.86 25.24
C MET A 14 1.15 5.55 25.45
N LEU A 15 0.59 4.60 26.22
CA LEU A 15 1.27 3.36 26.59
C LEU A 15 1.27 2.32 25.47
N ILE A 16 0.29 2.39 24.57
CA ILE A 16 0.11 1.36 23.55
C ILE A 16 0.08 1.99 22.15
N HIS A 17 1.18 1.84 21.42
CA HIS A 17 1.22 2.01 19.96
C HIS A 17 0.42 0.86 19.30
N VAL A 18 -0.91 0.87 19.43
CA VAL A 18 -1.78 -0.10 18.74
C VAL A 18 -2.26 0.49 17.42
N GLU A 19 -2.30 -0.36 16.41
CA GLU A 19 -2.92 -0.07 15.11
C GLU A 19 -4.31 0.60 15.28
N PRO A 20 -4.64 1.61 14.44
CA PRO A 20 -5.84 2.44 14.60
C PRO A 20 -7.18 1.70 14.77
N ARG A 21 -7.26 0.45 14.27
CA ARG A 21 -8.45 -0.41 14.35
C ARG A 21 -8.89 -0.74 15.78
N TYR A 22 -7.96 -0.86 16.73
CA TYR A 22 -8.28 -1.19 18.12
C TYR A 22 -8.80 0.02 18.92
N LEU A 23 -8.64 1.22 18.36
CA LEU A 23 -9.17 2.45 18.95
C LEU A 23 -10.62 2.72 18.50
N LEU A 24 -11.19 1.96 17.56
CA LEU A 24 -12.56 2.17 17.06
C LEU A 24 -13.63 2.24 18.16
N PRO A 25 -13.63 1.36 19.19
CA PRO A 25 -14.55 1.49 20.31
C PRO A 25 -14.34 2.78 21.10
N VAL A 26 -13.09 3.20 21.30
CA VAL A 26 -12.73 4.43 22.02
C VAL A 26 -13.17 5.66 21.23
N TRP A 27 -12.93 5.70 19.93
CA TRP A 27 -13.37 6.77 19.03
C TRP A 27 -14.90 6.87 18.99
N LEU A 28 -15.62 5.74 18.95
CA LEU A 28 -17.08 5.71 19.01
C LEU A 28 -17.59 6.33 20.31
N TRP A 29 -17.04 5.93 21.46
CA TRP A 29 -17.43 6.49 22.74
C TRP A 29 -17.07 7.98 22.84
N MET A 30 -15.87 8.39 22.41
CA MET A 30 -15.49 9.80 22.35
C MET A 30 -16.42 10.62 21.45
N ALA A 31 -16.84 10.09 20.31
CA ALA A 31 -17.78 10.74 19.41
C ALA A 31 -19.17 10.87 20.03
N LEU A 32 -19.67 9.83 20.72
CA LEU A 32 -20.96 9.87 21.42
C LEU A 32 -20.95 10.85 22.61
N TYR A 33 -19.88 10.86 23.41
CA TYR A 33 -19.71 11.83 24.49
C TYR A 33 -19.51 13.25 23.96
N GLY A 34 -18.78 13.41 22.86
CA GLY A 34 -18.62 14.69 22.15
C GLY A 34 -19.95 15.21 21.60
N ALA A 35 -20.74 14.35 20.94
CA ALA A 35 -22.07 14.69 20.43
C ALA A 35 -23.05 15.02 21.57
N ALA A 36 -23.01 14.27 22.68
CA ALA A 36 -23.82 14.56 23.86
C ALA A 36 -23.43 15.90 24.50
N ALA A 37 -22.13 16.21 24.59
CA ALA A 37 -21.64 17.50 25.08
C ALA A 37 -22.08 18.66 24.16
N LEU A 38 -21.90 18.52 22.84
CA LEU A 38 -22.36 19.49 21.84
C LEU A 38 -23.89 19.69 21.90
N ALA A 39 -24.67 18.63 22.08
CA ALA A 39 -26.12 18.69 22.22
C ALA A 39 -26.59 19.33 23.55
N GLN A 40 -25.69 19.49 24.52
CA GLN A 40 -25.96 20.23 25.76
C GLN A 40 -25.56 21.72 25.65
N ILE A 41 -24.60 22.06 24.80
CA ILE A 41 -24.17 23.45 24.55
C ILE A 41 -25.35 24.35 24.08
N GLY A 42 -26.29 23.80 23.31
CA GLY A 42 -27.48 24.53 22.86
C GLY A 42 -28.61 24.65 23.92
N ARG A 43 -28.55 23.88 25.02
CA ARG A 43 -29.59 23.85 26.07
C ARG A 43 -29.18 24.56 27.36
N GLN A 44 -27.90 24.88 27.51
CA GLN A 44 -27.34 25.51 28.70
C GLN A 44 -27.14 27.01 28.44
N ARG A 45 -27.65 27.87 29.33
CA ARG A 45 -27.30 29.30 29.30
C ARG A 45 -25.80 29.40 29.51
N TRP A 46 -25.08 29.93 28.53
CA TRP A 46 -23.63 30.11 28.58
C TRP A 46 -23.29 30.97 29.80
N ARG A 47 -22.77 30.34 30.85
CA ARG A 47 -22.18 31.04 31.99
C ARG A 47 -20.68 31.07 31.73
N PHE A 48 -20.19 32.21 31.27
CA PHE A 48 -18.76 32.49 31.17
C PHE A 48 -18.20 32.71 32.58
N ASP A 49 -18.00 31.62 33.31
CA ASP A 49 -17.17 31.63 34.52
C ASP A 49 -15.70 31.35 34.16
N TRP A 50 -14.80 31.61 35.11
CA TRP A 50 -13.37 31.42 34.92
C TRP A 50 -12.99 29.97 34.59
N VAL A 51 -13.82 28.99 35.00
CA VAL A 51 -13.61 27.58 34.70
C VAL A 51 -13.91 27.27 33.24
N ALA A 52 -15.02 27.79 32.69
CA ALA A 52 -15.37 27.67 31.29
C ALA A 52 -14.32 28.34 30.38
N VAL A 53 -13.81 29.51 30.77
CA VAL A 53 -12.72 30.20 30.05
C VAL A 53 -11.42 29.38 30.08
N GLY A 54 -11.07 28.82 31.23
CA GLY A 54 -9.90 27.95 31.37
C GLY A 54 -10.01 26.67 30.51
N ALA A 55 -11.16 26.02 30.52
CA ALA A 55 -11.42 24.83 29.69
C ALA A 55 -11.35 25.15 28.20
N LEU A 56 -11.96 26.26 27.75
CA LEU A 56 -11.88 26.70 26.36
C LEU A 56 -10.44 26.98 25.93
N THR A 57 -9.67 27.64 26.79
CA THR A 57 -8.26 27.97 26.52
C THR A 57 -7.41 26.70 26.36
N ILE A 58 -7.62 25.70 27.23
CA ILE A 58 -6.94 24.40 27.13
C ILE A 58 -7.36 23.66 25.85
N SER A 59 -8.65 23.62 25.53
CA SER A 59 -9.14 22.96 24.31
C SER A 59 -8.63 23.63 23.03
N VAL A 60 -8.60 24.97 22.99
CA VAL A 60 -8.02 25.73 21.87
C VAL A 60 -6.51 25.51 21.79
N GLY A 61 -5.81 25.53 22.93
CA GLY A 61 -4.38 25.23 22.99
C GLY A 61 -4.03 23.82 22.50
N LEU A 62 -4.86 22.82 22.85
CA LEU A 62 -4.72 21.45 22.35
C LEU A 62 -5.01 21.38 20.85
N GLY A 63 -6.06 22.04 20.36
CA GLY A 63 -6.37 22.11 18.93
C GLY A 63 -5.23 22.78 18.14
N TYR A 64 -4.67 23.86 18.67
CA TYR A 64 -3.50 24.51 18.10
C TYR A 64 -2.29 23.58 18.09
N LEU A 65 -2.00 22.88 19.18
CA LEU A 65 -0.91 21.91 19.24
C LEU A 65 -1.11 20.80 18.20
N ILE A 66 -2.31 20.22 18.10
CA ILE A 66 -2.61 19.15 17.13
C ILE A 66 -2.39 19.66 15.70
N LEU A 67 -2.84 20.87 15.37
CA LEU A 67 -2.73 21.43 14.02
C LEU A 67 -1.36 22.02 13.68
N SER A 68 -0.60 22.48 14.68
CA SER A 68 0.74 23.06 14.51
C SER A 68 1.88 22.05 14.67
N TYR A 69 1.60 20.89 15.27
CA TYR A 69 2.59 19.82 15.47
C TYR A 69 3.17 19.31 14.15
N ARG A 70 2.38 19.33 13.07
CA ARG A 70 2.80 18.92 11.73
C ARG A 70 2.24 19.88 10.70
N ASP A 71 2.99 20.12 9.62
CA ASP A 71 2.53 20.97 8.51
C ASP A 71 1.47 20.24 7.65
N TYR A 72 0.26 20.10 8.20
CA TYR A 72 -0.87 19.50 7.50
C TYR A 72 -1.19 20.20 6.18
N PRO A 73 -1.14 21.54 6.05
CA PRO A 73 -1.33 22.19 4.76
C PRO A 73 -0.34 21.74 3.68
N ALA A 74 0.95 21.56 4.03
CA ALA A 74 1.92 21.00 3.08
C ALA A 74 1.61 19.54 2.73
N ILE A 75 1.26 18.72 3.73
CA ILE A 75 0.93 17.29 3.53
C ILE A 75 -0.31 17.12 2.66
N LEU A 76 -1.35 17.92 2.88
CA LEU A 76 -2.56 17.88 2.07
C LEU A 76 -2.27 18.28 0.63
N ARG A 77 -1.46 19.32 0.40
CA ARG A 77 -1.04 19.71 -0.96
C ARG A 77 -0.24 18.62 -1.65
N ALA A 78 0.70 18.00 -0.94
CA ALA A 78 1.48 16.86 -1.44
C ALA A 78 0.57 15.68 -1.80
N GLY A 79 -0.36 15.32 -0.92
CA GLY A 79 -1.34 14.26 -1.17
C GLY A 79 -2.23 14.54 -2.37
N ILE A 80 -2.74 15.76 -2.51
CA ILE A 80 -3.55 16.15 -3.68
C ILE A 80 -2.72 16.07 -4.96
N ALA A 81 -1.49 16.59 -4.95
CA ALA A 81 -0.59 16.56 -6.12
C ALA A 81 -0.25 15.11 -6.52
N ARG A 82 -0.01 14.23 -5.55
CA ARG A 82 0.20 12.80 -5.76
C ARG A 82 -1.00 12.15 -6.47
N GLU A 83 -2.22 12.37 -5.98
CA GLU A 83 -3.41 11.76 -6.60
C GLU A 83 -3.73 12.33 -7.99
N GLN A 84 -3.49 13.62 -8.21
CA GLN A 84 -3.61 14.23 -9.53
C GLN A 84 -2.61 13.60 -10.51
N ALA A 85 -1.37 13.42 -10.09
CA ALA A 85 -0.33 12.78 -10.89
C ALA A 85 -0.64 11.30 -11.15
N TRP A 86 -1.15 10.56 -10.16
CA TRP A 86 -1.63 9.18 -10.35
C TRP A 86 -2.73 9.12 -11.42
N SER A 87 -3.77 9.96 -11.29
CA SER A 87 -4.86 10.00 -12.27
C SER A 87 -4.35 10.36 -13.67
N ALA A 88 -3.41 11.29 -13.78
CA ALA A 88 -2.80 11.66 -15.06
C ALA A 88 -2.02 10.49 -15.68
N ALA A 89 -1.30 9.70 -14.87
CA ALA A 89 -0.58 8.52 -15.34
C ALA A 89 -1.56 7.47 -15.90
N VAL A 90 -2.65 7.18 -15.20
CA VAL A 90 -3.68 6.23 -15.66
C VAL A 90 -4.30 6.69 -16.98
N THR A 91 -4.73 7.96 -17.07
CA THR A 91 -5.31 8.50 -18.31
C THR A 91 -4.30 8.52 -19.47
N ALA A 92 -3.02 8.78 -19.19
CA ALA A 92 -1.99 8.73 -20.21
C ALA A 92 -1.77 7.31 -20.75
N LEU A 93 -1.80 6.29 -19.88
CA LEU A 93 -1.72 4.89 -20.29
C LEU A 93 -2.93 4.47 -21.14
N GLU A 94 -4.14 4.89 -20.78
CA GLU A 94 -5.35 4.66 -21.58
C GLU A 94 -5.26 5.26 -23.00
N ARG A 95 -4.58 6.40 -23.12
CA ARG A 95 -4.33 7.07 -24.41
C ARG A 95 -3.08 6.56 -25.14
N ASN A 96 -2.39 5.57 -24.57
CA ASN A 96 -1.09 5.08 -25.03
C ASN A 96 -0.02 6.19 -25.16
N ASP A 97 -0.14 7.26 -24.36
CA ASP A 97 0.84 8.34 -24.27
C ASP A 97 1.91 7.99 -23.23
N VAL A 98 2.96 7.35 -23.73
CA VAL A 98 4.07 6.84 -22.93
C VAL A 98 4.82 7.94 -22.21
N GLN A 99 5.02 9.09 -22.86
CA GLN A 99 5.80 10.20 -22.30
C GLN A 99 5.04 10.90 -21.19
N ALA A 100 3.74 11.17 -21.41
CA ALA A 100 2.89 11.75 -20.38
C ALA A 100 2.76 10.80 -19.17
N ALA A 101 2.66 9.49 -19.40
CA ALA A 101 2.59 8.51 -18.30
C ALA A 101 3.85 8.53 -17.44
N GLU A 102 5.04 8.52 -18.05
CA GLU A 102 6.30 8.59 -17.31
C GLU A 102 6.43 9.90 -16.52
N GLN A 103 6.10 11.03 -17.14
CA GLN A 103 6.16 12.33 -16.48
C GLN A 103 5.23 12.38 -15.28
N ALA A 104 4.01 11.83 -15.41
CA ALA A 104 3.04 11.75 -14.33
C ALA A 104 3.54 10.85 -13.18
N TYR A 105 4.12 9.69 -13.47
CA TYR A 105 4.73 8.85 -12.43
C TYR A 105 5.88 9.56 -11.69
N ARG A 106 6.73 10.31 -12.41
CA ARG A 106 7.80 11.10 -11.77
C ARG A 106 7.23 12.22 -10.90
N GLN A 107 6.17 12.90 -11.35
CA GLN A 107 5.51 13.96 -10.56
C GLN A 107 4.87 13.40 -9.29
N MET A 108 4.27 12.22 -9.37
CA MET A 108 3.69 11.53 -8.22
C MET A 108 4.75 11.26 -7.15
N LEU A 109 5.90 10.71 -7.52
CA LEU A 109 6.99 10.44 -6.57
C LEU A 109 7.73 11.71 -6.14
N ALA A 110 7.70 12.78 -6.93
CA ALA A 110 8.20 14.09 -6.48
C ALA A 110 7.30 14.71 -5.41
N ALA A 111 5.98 14.48 -5.48
CA ALA A 111 5.02 14.95 -4.49
C ALA A 111 5.08 14.13 -3.20
N ASP A 112 5.26 12.81 -3.31
CA ASP A 112 5.37 11.89 -2.18
C ASP A 112 6.42 10.79 -2.47
N PRO A 113 7.70 11.03 -2.11
CA PRO A 113 8.80 10.10 -2.40
C PRO A 113 8.65 8.74 -1.73
N ASP A 114 7.95 8.68 -0.59
CA ASP A 114 7.78 7.47 0.22
C ASP A 114 6.49 6.71 -0.13
N PHE A 115 5.82 7.08 -1.23
CA PHE A 115 4.59 6.43 -1.67
C PHE A 115 4.86 5.04 -2.26
N ALA A 116 4.86 4.03 -1.39
CA ALA A 116 5.27 2.66 -1.74
C ALA A 116 4.45 2.03 -2.90
N ASP A 117 3.14 2.28 -2.97
CA ASP A 117 2.31 1.79 -4.08
C ASP A 117 2.70 2.47 -5.39
N GLY A 118 2.96 3.78 -5.37
CA GLY A 118 3.44 4.53 -6.52
C GLY A 118 4.82 4.08 -7.00
N GLN A 119 5.73 3.77 -6.08
CA GLN A 119 7.04 3.19 -6.40
C GLN A 119 6.87 1.84 -7.10
N ALA A 120 6.00 0.96 -6.58
CA ALA A 120 5.74 -0.35 -7.17
C ALA A 120 5.15 -0.26 -8.58
N GLU A 121 4.21 0.66 -8.80
CA GLU A 121 3.57 0.85 -10.09
C GLU A 121 4.51 1.44 -11.12
N PHE A 122 5.30 2.44 -10.74
CA PHE A 122 6.25 3.04 -11.65
C PHE A 122 7.39 2.06 -11.99
N ALA A 123 7.90 1.32 -11.00
CA ALA A 123 8.89 0.27 -11.23
C ALA A 123 8.36 -0.87 -12.12
N ARG A 124 7.10 -1.28 -11.94
CA ARG A 124 6.43 -2.26 -12.81
C ARG A 124 6.28 -1.74 -14.24
N TRP A 125 5.93 -0.47 -14.41
CA TRP A 125 5.87 0.17 -15.72
C TRP A 125 7.25 0.23 -16.41
N LEU A 126 8.30 0.56 -15.66
CA LEU A 126 9.70 0.55 -16.14
C LEU A 126 10.17 -0.86 -16.51
N LEU A 127 9.79 -1.87 -15.72
CA LEU A 127 10.05 -3.28 -16.00
C LEU A 127 9.48 -3.70 -17.37
N ALA A 128 8.22 -3.33 -17.66
CA ALA A 128 7.60 -3.61 -18.96
C ALA A 128 8.33 -2.95 -20.14
N ARG A 129 9.09 -1.88 -19.88
CA ARG A 129 9.94 -1.15 -20.84
C ARG A 129 11.39 -1.61 -20.82
N GLN A 130 11.72 -2.67 -20.09
CA GLN A 130 13.08 -3.21 -19.94
C GLN A 130 14.10 -2.22 -19.34
N ARG A 131 13.63 -1.21 -18.58
CA ARG A 131 14.47 -0.21 -17.90
C ARG A 131 14.80 -0.66 -16.48
N TYR A 132 15.56 -1.75 -16.36
CA TYR A 132 15.74 -2.46 -15.10
C TYR A 132 16.47 -1.65 -14.02
N ASP A 133 17.57 -0.97 -14.36
CA ASP A 133 18.37 -0.23 -13.38
C ASP A 133 17.56 0.90 -12.72
N GLU A 134 16.75 1.60 -13.52
CA GLU A 134 15.89 2.65 -13.02
C GLU A 134 14.71 2.10 -12.20
N ALA A 135 14.15 0.95 -12.61
CA ALA A 135 13.11 0.28 -11.85
C ALA A 135 13.61 -0.12 -10.44
N TRP A 136 14.85 -0.60 -10.32
CA TRP A 136 15.49 -0.89 -9.03
C TRP A 136 15.69 0.37 -8.17
N GLN A 137 16.06 1.49 -8.79
CA GLN A 137 16.19 2.76 -8.08
C GLN A 137 14.85 3.26 -7.55
N VAL A 138 13.80 3.19 -8.37
CA VAL A 138 12.45 3.65 -8.04
C VAL A 138 11.81 2.80 -6.94
N ILE A 139 11.91 1.47 -7.02
CA ILE A 139 11.29 0.58 -6.04
C ILE A 139 11.97 0.62 -4.66
N GLY A 140 13.25 1.00 -4.64
CA GLY A 140 14.06 1.05 -3.41
C GLY A 140 14.03 -0.26 -2.62
N ASN A 141 14.21 -0.15 -1.30
CA ASN A 141 14.34 -1.30 -0.39
C ASN A 141 13.17 -1.47 0.58
N TYR A 142 12.11 -0.67 0.46
CA TYR A 142 10.98 -0.74 1.39
C TYR A 142 10.19 -2.05 1.21
N PRO A 143 10.05 -2.90 2.25
CA PRO A 143 9.49 -4.25 2.11
C PRO A 143 7.96 -4.21 2.07
N THR A 144 7.38 -4.15 0.87
CA THR A 144 5.94 -4.32 0.64
C THR A 144 5.70 -5.55 -0.24
N HIS A 145 4.52 -6.18 -0.10
CA HIS A 145 4.17 -7.34 -0.94
C HIS A 145 4.23 -6.98 -2.44
N ARG A 146 3.62 -5.86 -2.84
CA ARG A 146 3.67 -5.37 -4.24
C ARG A 146 5.10 -5.05 -4.68
N GLY A 147 5.88 -4.39 -3.83
CA GLY A 147 7.27 -4.06 -4.15
C GLY A 147 8.12 -5.31 -4.31
N ASN A 148 7.97 -6.31 -3.45
CA ASN A 148 8.69 -7.57 -3.56
C ASN A 148 8.29 -8.39 -4.80
N LEU A 149 7.01 -8.37 -5.21
CA LEU A 149 6.60 -8.96 -6.49
C LEU A 149 7.36 -8.32 -7.67
N VAL A 150 7.47 -7.00 -7.67
CA VAL A 150 8.20 -6.26 -8.73
C VAL A 150 9.70 -6.54 -8.66
N ARG A 151 10.31 -6.57 -7.46
CA ARG A 151 11.74 -6.94 -7.28
C ARG A 151 12.02 -8.37 -7.76
N GLY A 152 11.15 -9.31 -7.42
CA GLY A 152 11.22 -10.69 -7.90
C GLY A 152 11.10 -10.77 -9.43
N ALA A 153 10.20 -9.99 -10.02
CA ALA A 153 10.05 -9.92 -11.47
C ALA A 153 11.24 -9.25 -12.18
N LEU A 154 11.83 -8.20 -11.58
CA LEU A 154 13.05 -7.55 -12.08
C LEU A 154 14.23 -8.51 -12.08
N ALA A 155 14.48 -9.18 -10.95
CA ALA A 155 15.52 -10.19 -10.84
C ALA A 155 15.32 -11.32 -11.85
N ARG A 156 14.07 -11.79 -12.02
CA ARG A 156 13.71 -12.80 -13.03
C ARG A 156 14.00 -12.32 -14.44
N ALA A 157 13.67 -11.08 -14.78
CA ALA A 157 13.91 -10.50 -16.11
C ALA A 157 15.40 -10.30 -16.42
N GLN A 158 16.22 -10.08 -15.39
CA GLN A 158 17.68 -9.96 -15.51
C GLN A 158 18.42 -11.31 -15.45
N GLY A 159 17.70 -12.42 -15.24
CA GLY A 159 18.27 -13.77 -15.15
C GLY A 159 18.84 -14.14 -13.79
N ASP A 160 18.69 -13.30 -12.77
CA ASP A 160 19.04 -13.61 -11.39
C ASP A 160 17.93 -14.44 -10.72
N THR A 161 17.95 -15.73 -11.01
CA THR A 161 16.95 -16.68 -10.53
C THR A 161 16.96 -16.84 -9.01
N ALA A 162 18.13 -16.73 -8.37
CA ALA A 162 18.25 -16.89 -6.92
C ALA A 162 17.53 -15.73 -6.19
N THR A 163 17.79 -14.50 -6.60
CA THR A 163 17.13 -13.32 -6.02
C THR A 163 15.65 -13.29 -6.36
N ALA A 164 15.27 -13.69 -7.58
CA ALA A 164 13.87 -13.79 -7.97
C ALA A 164 13.08 -14.76 -7.07
N ILE A 165 13.61 -15.97 -6.87
CA ILE A 165 12.99 -16.98 -6.00
C ILE A 165 12.87 -16.46 -4.57
N ALA A 166 13.91 -15.80 -4.04
CA ALA A 166 13.89 -15.28 -2.69
C ALA A 166 12.73 -14.28 -2.47
N TYR A 167 12.54 -13.33 -3.39
CA TYR A 167 11.46 -12.35 -3.28
C TYR A 167 10.07 -12.94 -3.55
N LEU A 168 9.92 -13.77 -4.59
CA LEU A 168 8.62 -14.31 -4.98
C LEU A 168 8.10 -15.31 -3.94
N ARG A 169 8.96 -16.21 -3.45
CA ARG A 169 8.59 -17.17 -2.40
C ARG A 169 8.22 -16.48 -1.09
N ASP A 170 9.06 -15.57 -0.60
CA ASP A 170 8.79 -14.84 0.65
C ASP A 170 7.48 -14.06 0.58
N THR A 171 7.17 -13.49 -0.59
CA THR A 171 5.92 -12.75 -0.78
C THR A 171 4.72 -13.68 -0.79
N GLU A 172 4.82 -14.83 -1.45
CA GLU A 172 3.77 -15.84 -1.49
C GLU A 172 3.50 -16.41 -0.09
N GLU A 173 4.55 -16.83 0.64
CA GLU A 173 4.44 -17.41 1.98
C GLU A 173 3.81 -16.45 3.00
N ARG A 174 4.09 -15.14 2.91
CA ARG A 174 3.56 -14.15 3.86
C ARG A 174 2.15 -13.68 3.56
N ALA A 175 1.73 -13.68 2.29
CA ALA A 175 0.47 -13.09 1.85
C ALA A 175 -0.58 -14.10 1.38
N GLY A 176 -0.18 -15.35 1.10
CA GLY A 176 -1.09 -16.43 0.72
C GLY A 176 -1.70 -16.29 -0.68
N GLU A 177 -2.85 -16.94 -0.88
CA GLU A 177 -3.51 -17.12 -2.18
C GLU A 177 -3.83 -15.79 -2.90
N ASP A 178 -4.17 -14.74 -2.15
CA ASP A 178 -4.47 -13.41 -2.70
C ASP A 178 -3.30 -12.82 -3.49
N VAL A 179 -2.05 -13.20 -3.15
CA VAL A 179 -0.86 -12.76 -3.88
C VAL A 179 -0.70 -13.44 -5.24
N GLN A 180 -1.12 -14.70 -5.40
CA GLN A 180 -1.09 -15.33 -6.73
C GLN A 180 -2.02 -14.59 -7.69
N ARG A 181 -3.24 -14.29 -7.24
CA ARG A 181 -4.22 -13.54 -8.04
C ARG A 181 -3.73 -12.13 -8.35
N LEU A 182 -3.15 -11.44 -7.37
CA LEU A 182 -2.53 -10.14 -7.59
C LEU A 182 -1.41 -10.24 -8.62
N ALA A 183 -0.47 -11.17 -8.47
CA ALA A 183 0.63 -11.33 -9.41
C ALA A 183 0.12 -11.65 -10.82
N PHE A 184 -0.91 -12.51 -10.96
CA PHE A 184 -1.48 -12.89 -12.24
C PHE A 184 -2.07 -11.69 -13.01
N TYR A 185 -2.91 -10.88 -12.37
CA TYR A 185 -3.60 -9.78 -13.05
C TYR A 185 -2.79 -8.49 -13.13
N TRP A 186 -1.97 -8.21 -12.12
CA TRP A 186 -1.31 -6.91 -11.99
C TRP A 186 0.16 -6.94 -12.46
N LEU A 187 0.95 -7.95 -12.06
CA LEU A 187 2.39 -7.98 -12.35
C LEU A 187 2.67 -8.11 -13.85
N SER A 188 1.85 -8.88 -14.58
CA SER A 188 1.96 -9.09 -16.03
C SER A 188 3.39 -9.37 -16.52
N PRO A 189 4.00 -10.47 -16.06
CA PRO A 189 5.38 -10.79 -16.43
C PRO A 189 5.56 -11.08 -17.92
N ALA A 190 6.81 -11.02 -18.39
CA ALA A 190 7.12 -11.20 -19.80
C ALA A 190 6.61 -12.56 -20.34
N PRO A 191 6.08 -12.63 -21.57
CA PRO A 191 5.62 -13.89 -22.17
C PRO A 191 6.69 -14.99 -22.11
N THR A 192 6.30 -16.22 -21.74
CA THR A 192 7.17 -17.40 -21.77
C THR A 192 6.54 -18.55 -22.55
N LYS A 193 7.39 -19.32 -23.24
CA LYS A 193 6.99 -20.54 -23.96
C LYS A 193 6.98 -21.78 -23.08
N THR A 194 7.71 -21.75 -21.97
CA THR A 194 7.87 -22.87 -21.05
C THR A 194 7.74 -22.36 -19.61
N LEU A 195 6.90 -23.04 -18.83
CA LEU A 195 6.67 -22.72 -17.42
C LEU A 195 6.88 -23.98 -16.59
N THR A 196 7.88 -23.95 -15.70
CA THR A 196 8.10 -25.02 -14.72
C THR A 196 7.42 -24.66 -13.41
N VAL A 197 6.34 -25.37 -13.10
CA VAL A 197 5.50 -25.14 -11.93
C VAL A 197 6.20 -25.63 -10.65
N GLY A 198 6.05 -24.90 -9.55
CA GLY A 198 6.62 -25.24 -8.24
C GLY A 198 8.06 -24.74 -8.03
N THR A 199 8.57 -23.90 -8.93
CA THR A 199 9.91 -23.30 -8.83
C THR A 199 9.91 -21.92 -8.17
N ASP A 200 8.73 -21.42 -7.76
CA ASP A 200 8.47 -20.04 -7.30
C ASP A 200 8.58 -18.96 -8.40
N LEU A 201 9.30 -19.26 -9.49
CA LEU A 201 9.39 -18.41 -10.68
C LEU A 201 8.13 -18.42 -11.54
N ASP A 202 7.18 -19.30 -11.21
CA ASP A 202 5.87 -19.42 -11.83
C ASP A 202 4.86 -18.39 -11.33
N LEU A 203 5.18 -17.68 -10.24
CA LEU A 203 4.34 -16.62 -9.69
C LEU A 203 4.15 -15.48 -10.71
N GLY A 204 2.89 -15.13 -10.95
CA GLY A 204 2.47 -14.17 -11.98
C GLY A 204 2.06 -14.79 -13.32
N TYR A 205 2.32 -16.09 -13.53
CA TYR A 205 1.79 -16.85 -14.67
C TYR A 205 0.63 -17.77 -14.29
N LEU A 206 0.37 -17.95 -13.00
CA LEU A 206 -0.71 -18.81 -12.52
C LEU A 206 -1.38 -18.25 -11.27
N TYR A 207 -2.60 -18.73 -11.01
CA TYR A 207 -3.27 -18.60 -9.71
C TYR A 207 -4.18 -19.79 -9.41
N GLY A 208 -4.50 -20.01 -8.13
CA GLY A 208 -5.36 -21.10 -7.68
C GLY A 208 -4.61 -22.40 -7.37
N PHE A 209 -3.30 -22.30 -7.11
CA PHE A 209 -2.44 -23.44 -6.81
C PHE A 209 -1.90 -23.35 -5.38
N SER A 210 -1.47 -24.47 -4.80
CA SER A 210 -0.70 -24.48 -3.55
C SER A 210 0.67 -23.82 -3.74
N PHE A 211 1.38 -23.63 -2.63
CA PHE A 211 2.80 -23.28 -2.65
C PHE A 211 3.63 -24.33 -3.42
N GLY A 212 4.79 -23.90 -3.92
CA GLY A 212 5.75 -24.78 -4.59
C GLY A 212 6.29 -25.85 -3.64
N GLU A 213 6.08 -27.11 -3.99
CA GLU A 213 6.61 -28.27 -3.26
C GLU A 213 7.62 -29.02 -4.14
N ARG A 214 8.44 -29.88 -3.51
CA ARG A 214 9.44 -30.69 -4.21
C ARG A 214 9.39 -32.13 -3.73
N ALA A 215 9.27 -33.07 -4.66
CA ALA A 215 9.31 -34.51 -4.39
C ALA A 215 10.35 -35.15 -5.31
N GLY A 216 11.36 -35.80 -4.73
CA GLY A 216 12.42 -36.43 -5.51
C GLY A 216 13.26 -35.45 -6.35
N GLY A 217 13.26 -34.16 -6.01
CA GLY A 217 13.96 -33.11 -6.77
C GLY A 217 13.10 -32.43 -7.83
N GLU A 218 11.93 -32.99 -8.17
CA GLU A 218 11.00 -32.39 -9.12
C GLU A 218 10.06 -31.40 -8.42
N PRO A 219 9.97 -30.15 -8.91
CA PRO A 219 9.04 -29.16 -8.38
C PRO A 219 7.60 -29.42 -8.87
N PHE A 220 6.62 -29.20 -7.99
CA PHE A 220 5.20 -29.29 -8.34
C PHE A 220 4.34 -28.36 -7.48
N ARG A 221 3.09 -28.14 -7.88
CA ARG A 221 2.04 -27.48 -7.08
C ARG A 221 0.72 -28.25 -7.22
N TRP A 222 -0.08 -28.27 -6.17
CA TRP A 222 -1.44 -28.83 -6.19
C TRP A 222 -2.45 -27.78 -6.63
N LEU A 223 -3.40 -28.15 -7.49
CA LEU A 223 -4.53 -27.29 -7.83
C LEU A 223 -5.52 -27.22 -6.66
N GLN A 224 -5.86 -26.02 -6.19
CA GLN A 224 -6.78 -25.79 -5.07
C GLN A 224 -8.18 -25.40 -5.58
N GLY A 225 -8.80 -26.29 -6.35
CA GLY A 225 -10.11 -26.06 -6.95
C GLY A 225 -9.99 -25.54 -8.38
N ASN A 226 -10.31 -24.26 -8.60
CA ASN A 226 -10.20 -23.63 -9.92
C ASN A 226 -8.93 -22.78 -9.98
N GLY A 227 -8.15 -22.95 -11.04
CA GLY A 227 -6.92 -22.21 -11.28
C GLY A 227 -6.76 -21.90 -12.75
N GLU A 228 -5.96 -20.88 -13.02
CA GLU A 228 -5.64 -20.44 -14.38
C GLU A 228 -4.12 -20.42 -14.54
N ILE A 229 -3.66 -20.76 -15.73
CA ILE A 229 -2.26 -20.62 -16.15
C ILE A 229 -2.27 -19.84 -17.45
N SER A 230 -1.49 -18.76 -17.50
CA SER A 230 -1.29 -17.93 -18.68
C SER A 230 0.12 -18.10 -19.20
N ILE A 231 0.22 -18.68 -20.40
CA ILE A 231 1.44 -18.74 -21.20
C ILE A 231 1.15 -18.04 -22.52
N ALA A 232 1.83 -16.94 -22.78
CA ALA A 232 1.69 -16.21 -24.04
C ALA A 232 2.79 -16.64 -25.00
N ALA A 233 2.41 -17.17 -26.16
CA ALA A 233 3.31 -17.35 -27.29
C ALA A 233 3.38 -16.04 -28.09
N THR A 234 4.57 -15.52 -28.32
CA THR A 234 4.76 -14.41 -29.27
C THR A 234 4.71 -15.00 -30.69
N ASP A 235 3.51 -15.10 -31.27
CA ASP A 235 3.38 -15.36 -32.71
C ASP A 235 3.76 -14.08 -33.46
N THR A 236 5.02 -14.02 -33.89
CA THR A 236 5.43 -13.09 -34.93
C THR A 236 4.97 -13.71 -36.25
N PHE A 237 3.75 -13.39 -36.69
CA PHE A 237 3.36 -13.58 -38.08
C PHE A 237 4.14 -12.55 -38.91
N THR A 238 5.22 -13.00 -39.54
CA THR A 238 5.95 -12.29 -40.59
C THR A 238 5.08 -12.09 -41.82
#